data_AF-A0A3R9UYY3-F1
#
_entry.id   AF-A0A3R9UYY3-F1
#
_cell.length_a   1.000
_cell.length_b   1.000
_cell.length_c   1.000
_cell.angle_alpha   90.00
_cell.angle_beta   90.00
_cell.angle_gamma   90.00
#
_symmetry.space_group_name_H-M   'P 1'
#
loop_
_entity.id
_entity.type
_entity.pdbx_description
1 polymer ?
#
loop_
_entity_poly.entity_id
_entity_poly.type
_entity_poly.pdbx_seq_one_letter_code
_entity_poly.pdbx_strand_id
1 'polypeptide(L)'
;MAAFALGRGFARNAEFWHKVKTGRARDVSFVLDQLLGNNPPWPGAPVLAPDRIGMAGHSAGGAATIAAKLADERIRAGSNVDGSTEPLIPPTGLDRPFLFLGRGGQYFPGDGPAADTWARDWPLLTGWKHWLVVAGAKHPSFTDLGLLADQFGMPLGAATSGLRTMTITRTYLRAFFDQHLRGAQQTPFDHLNADHPEVRSCLPPDQPVGNGSN
;
A
#
# COMPACT_ATOMS: atom_id res chain seq x y z
N MET A 1 -13.15 19.03 9.50
CA MET A 1 -13.29 17.56 9.44
C MET A 1 -14.37 17.21 8.43
N ALA A 2 -14.02 17.04 7.15
CA ALA A 2 -14.95 16.51 6.16
C ALA A 2 -15.00 14.98 6.33
N ALA A 3 -15.90 14.50 7.19
CA ALA A 3 -16.26 13.10 7.20
C ALA A 3 -17.03 12.84 5.89
N PHE A 4 -16.44 12.07 4.97
CA PHE A 4 -17.21 11.45 3.89
C PHE A 4 -18.30 10.60 4.56
N ALA A 5 -19.53 11.12 4.55
CA ALA A 5 -20.69 10.47 5.14
C ALA A 5 -21.12 9.32 4.23
N LEU A 6 -20.40 8.20 4.28
CA LEU A 6 -20.96 6.91 3.91
C LEU A 6 -22.10 6.62 4.89
N GLY A 7 -23.29 6.36 4.35
CA GLY A 7 -24.60 6.44 5.02
C GLY A 7 -24.67 5.96 6.47
N ARG A 8 -25.46 6.67 7.29
CA ARG A 8 -25.81 6.25 8.66
C ARG A 8 -26.58 4.93 8.58
N GLY A 9 -26.07 3.85 9.18
CA GLY A 9 -26.82 2.59 9.33
C GLY A 9 -26.01 1.31 9.50
N PHE A 10 -24.74 1.27 9.09
CA PHE A 10 -23.91 0.06 9.20
C PHE A 10 -22.81 0.19 10.26
N ALA A 11 -22.76 -0.74 11.20
CA ALA A 11 -21.66 -0.87 12.15
C ALA A 11 -20.38 -1.27 11.38
N ARG A 12 -19.33 -0.47 11.53
CA ARG A 12 -18.01 -0.72 10.90
C ARG A 12 -17.18 -1.67 11.78
N ASN A 13 -17.71 -2.87 12.00
CA ASN A 13 -17.07 -3.93 12.78
C ASN A 13 -16.00 -4.67 11.95
N ALA A 14 -15.38 -5.70 12.53
CA ALA A 14 -14.37 -6.50 11.85
C ALA A 14 -14.92 -7.17 10.57
N GLU A 15 -16.14 -7.71 10.62
CA GLU A 15 -16.79 -8.36 9.48
C GLU A 15 -17.03 -7.38 8.32
N PHE A 16 -17.44 -6.14 8.62
CA PHE A 16 -17.60 -5.09 7.62
C PHE A 16 -16.29 -4.83 6.88
N TRP A 17 -15.19 -4.64 7.63
CA TRP A 17 -13.89 -4.37 7.02
C TRP A 17 -13.36 -5.56 6.23
N HIS A 18 -13.63 -6.77 6.72
CA HIS A 18 -13.31 -7.99 6.00
C HIS A 18 -14.04 -8.09 4.66
N LYS A 19 -15.35 -7.82 4.66
CA LYS A 19 -16.17 -7.77 3.45
C LYS A 19 -15.71 -6.68 2.49
N VAL A 20 -15.30 -5.50 2.98
CA VAL A 20 -14.76 -4.42 2.15
C VAL A 20 -13.48 -4.87 1.44
N LYS A 21 -12.54 -5.51 2.15
CA LYS A 21 -11.25 -5.91 1.58
C LYS A 21 -11.38 -7.07 0.60
N THR A 22 -12.13 -8.10 0.98
CA THR A 22 -12.37 -9.28 0.12
C THR A 22 -13.28 -8.97 -1.06
N GLY A 23 -14.26 -8.06 -0.90
CA GLY A 23 -15.06 -7.54 -2.00
C GLY A 23 -14.21 -6.80 -3.03
N ARG A 24 -13.36 -5.86 -2.57
CA ARG A 24 -12.42 -5.15 -3.46
C ARG A 24 -11.44 -6.09 -4.16
N ALA A 25 -11.01 -7.17 -3.51
CA ALA A 25 -10.19 -8.19 -4.16
C ALA A 25 -10.91 -8.82 -5.36
N ARG A 26 -12.19 -9.18 -5.20
CA ARG A 26 -13.02 -9.69 -6.30
C ARG A 26 -13.23 -8.65 -7.40
N ASP A 27 -13.47 -7.39 -7.03
CA ASP A 27 -13.63 -6.30 -7.99
C ASP A 27 -12.36 -6.11 -8.84
N VAL A 28 -11.17 -6.20 -8.22
CA VAL A 28 -9.89 -6.08 -8.95
C VAL A 28 -9.71 -7.26 -9.90
N SER A 29 -9.95 -8.50 -9.46
CA SER A 29 -9.88 -9.67 -10.36
C SER A 29 -10.86 -9.52 -11.53
N PHE A 30 -12.08 -9.04 -11.27
CA PHE A 30 -13.04 -8.73 -12.33
C PHE A 30 -12.50 -7.69 -13.32
N VAL A 31 -11.91 -6.59 -12.83
CA VAL A 31 -11.30 -5.57 -13.72
C VAL A 31 -10.17 -6.18 -14.56
N LEU A 32 -9.32 -7.04 -13.98
CA LEU A 32 -8.28 -7.74 -14.72
C LEU A 32 -8.87 -8.68 -15.78
N ASP A 33 -9.94 -9.41 -15.46
CA ASP A 33 -10.63 -10.28 -16.43
C ASP A 33 -11.21 -9.47 -17.59
N GLN A 34 -11.82 -8.31 -17.31
CA GLN A 34 -12.36 -7.43 -18.35
C GLN A 34 -11.25 -6.83 -19.22
N LEU A 35 -10.14 -6.40 -18.63
CA LEU A 35 -9.06 -5.74 -19.37
C LEU A 35 -8.16 -6.71 -20.14
N LEU A 36 -8.01 -7.96 -19.68
CA LEU A 36 -7.11 -8.94 -20.30
C LEU A 36 -7.86 -10.01 -21.11
N GLY A 37 -9.20 -9.96 -21.12
CA GLY A 37 -10.04 -10.85 -21.91
C GLY A 37 -10.01 -10.57 -23.41
N ASN A 38 -10.74 -11.38 -24.18
CA ASN A 38 -10.74 -11.33 -25.65
C ASN A 38 -11.41 -10.08 -26.25
N ASN A 39 -12.25 -9.38 -25.48
CA ASN A 39 -12.98 -8.20 -25.95
C ASN A 39 -12.98 -7.10 -24.86
N PRO A 40 -11.84 -6.47 -24.60
CA PRO A 40 -11.71 -5.53 -23.50
C PRO A 40 -12.50 -4.24 -23.78
N PRO A 41 -13.16 -3.66 -22.76
CA PRO A 41 -13.98 -2.46 -22.94
C PRO A 41 -13.17 -1.18 -23.16
N TRP A 42 -11.86 -1.22 -22.91
CA TRP A 42 -10.96 -0.07 -23.05
C TRP A 42 -10.04 -0.24 -24.25
N PRO A 43 -10.00 0.70 -25.22
CA PRO A 43 -9.15 0.61 -26.42
C PRO A 43 -7.64 0.50 -26.13
N GLY A 44 -7.19 0.90 -24.94
CA GLY A 44 -5.79 0.78 -24.52
C GLY A 44 -5.41 -0.59 -23.95
N ALA A 45 -6.37 -1.51 -23.77
CA ALA A 45 -6.11 -2.82 -23.22
C ALA A 45 -5.07 -3.67 -23.98
N PRO A 46 -4.98 -3.63 -25.34
CA PRO A 46 -4.00 -4.44 -26.07
C PRO A 46 -2.52 -4.14 -25.74
N VAL A 47 -2.20 -2.99 -25.13
CA VAL A 47 -0.82 -2.66 -24.72
C VAL A 47 -0.52 -3.07 -23.27
N LEU A 48 -1.49 -3.61 -22.53
CA LEU A 48 -1.28 -4.11 -21.18
C LEU A 48 -0.42 -5.37 -21.22
N ALA A 49 0.60 -5.42 -20.36
CA ALA A 49 1.43 -6.59 -20.18
C ALA A 49 0.79 -7.50 -19.09
N PRO A 50 0.18 -8.64 -19.46
CA PRO A 50 -0.52 -9.51 -18.51
C PRO A 50 0.41 -10.15 -17.47
N ASP A 51 1.71 -10.20 -17.76
CA ASP A 51 2.75 -10.68 -16.86
C ASP A 51 3.34 -9.58 -15.96
N ARG A 52 2.87 -8.32 -16.04
CA ARG A 52 3.45 -7.17 -15.32
C ARG A 52 2.40 -6.36 -14.56
N ILE A 53 1.62 -7.04 -13.74
CA ILE A 53 0.52 -6.43 -12.99
C ILE A 53 0.93 -6.21 -11.53
N GLY A 54 0.70 -4.99 -11.05
CA GLY A 54 0.83 -4.61 -9.65
C GLY A 54 -0.42 -3.89 -9.15
N MET A 55 -0.60 -3.87 -7.84
CA MET A 55 -1.70 -3.16 -7.19
C MET A 55 -1.15 -2.27 -6.08
N ALA A 56 -1.58 -1.01 -6.05
CA ALA A 56 -1.42 -0.14 -4.89
C ALA A 56 -2.77 0.44 -4.52
N GLY A 57 -2.98 0.68 -3.23
CA GLY A 57 -4.19 1.33 -2.76
C GLY A 57 -3.93 2.17 -1.52
N HIS A 58 -4.78 3.18 -1.33
CA HIS A 58 -4.80 4.02 -0.14
C HIS A 58 -5.83 3.53 0.87
N SER A 59 -5.52 3.61 2.17
CA SER A 59 -6.46 3.32 3.25
C SER A 59 -7.05 1.90 3.13
N ALA A 60 -8.38 1.76 3.12
CA ALA A 60 -9.06 0.50 2.89
C ALA A 60 -8.64 -0.20 1.57
N GLY A 61 -8.31 0.56 0.53
CA GLY A 61 -7.77 0.01 -0.72
C GLY A 61 -6.35 -0.56 -0.56
N GLY A 62 -5.54 0.07 0.30
CA GLY A 62 -4.21 -0.43 0.63
C GLY A 62 -4.29 -1.76 1.37
N ALA A 63 -5.14 -1.85 2.39
CA ALA A 63 -5.39 -3.09 3.10
C ALA A 63 -5.98 -4.19 2.19
N ALA A 64 -6.86 -3.82 1.25
CA ALA A 64 -7.42 -4.75 0.27
C ALA A 64 -6.37 -5.31 -0.71
N THR A 65 -5.21 -4.67 -0.85
CA THR A 65 -4.12 -5.17 -1.73
C THR A 65 -3.59 -6.53 -1.26
N ILE A 66 -3.59 -6.80 0.06
CA ILE A 66 -3.24 -8.13 0.59
C ILE A 66 -4.27 -9.17 0.12
N ALA A 67 -5.56 -8.90 0.31
CA ALA A 67 -6.64 -9.79 -0.12
C ALA A 67 -6.59 -10.06 -1.63
N ALA A 68 -6.36 -9.01 -2.44
CA ALA A 68 -6.27 -9.13 -3.89
C ALA A 68 -5.08 -9.99 -4.32
N LYS A 69 -3.89 -9.80 -3.73
CA LYS A 69 -2.75 -10.66 -4.02
C LYS A 69 -3.03 -12.11 -3.67
N LEU A 70 -3.59 -12.38 -2.48
CA LEU A 70 -3.91 -13.74 -2.06
C LEU A 70 -4.92 -14.43 -3.00
N ALA A 71 -5.89 -13.68 -3.53
CA ALA A 71 -6.92 -14.21 -4.41
C ALA A 71 -6.49 -14.33 -5.89
N ASP A 72 -5.52 -13.54 -6.34
CA ASP A 72 -5.16 -13.42 -7.76
C ASP A 72 -3.63 -13.44 -7.97
N GLU A 73 -3.14 -14.53 -8.57
CA GLU A 73 -1.71 -14.72 -8.84
C GLU A 73 -1.16 -13.73 -9.86
N ARG A 74 -2.02 -13.18 -10.73
CA ARG A 74 -1.61 -12.18 -11.73
C ARG A 74 -1.04 -10.92 -11.07
N ILE A 75 -1.47 -10.58 -9.85
CA ILE A 75 -0.95 -9.43 -9.10
C ILE A 75 0.42 -9.77 -8.51
N ARG A 76 1.49 -9.45 -9.23
CA ARG A 76 2.86 -9.84 -8.90
C ARG A 76 3.51 -8.97 -7.82
N ALA A 77 3.14 -7.69 -7.69
CA ALA A 77 3.65 -6.78 -6.66
C ALA A 77 2.50 -5.97 -6.01
N GLY A 78 2.58 -5.70 -4.70
CA GLY A 78 1.53 -4.98 -3.96
C GLY A 78 2.04 -3.85 -3.08
N SER A 79 1.29 -2.77 -2.93
CA SER A 79 1.55 -1.76 -1.91
C SER A 79 0.31 -1.35 -1.13
N ASN A 80 0.46 -1.30 0.19
CA ASN A 80 -0.52 -0.72 1.08
C ASN A 80 -0.07 0.68 1.52
N VAL A 81 -0.80 1.70 1.06
CA VAL A 81 -0.56 3.09 1.40
C VAL A 81 -1.47 3.51 2.55
N ASP A 82 -0.92 3.60 3.75
CA ASP A 82 -1.53 4.16 4.95
C ASP A 82 -2.84 3.49 5.41
N GLY A 83 -2.99 2.18 5.16
CA GLY A 83 -4.17 1.38 5.52
C GLY A 83 -3.93 0.31 6.59
N SER A 84 -4.74 0.29 7.64
CA SER A 84 -4.70 -0.77 8.66
C SER A 84 -5.22 -2.09 8.12
N THR A 85 -4.50 -3.17 8.42
CA THR A 85 -4.76 -4.51 7.89
C THR A 85 -5.53 -5.37 8.89
N GLU A 86 -5.95 -6.55 8.45
CA GLU A 86 -6.56 -7.58 9.30
C GLU A 86 -5.87 -8.92 8.98
N PRO A 87 -6.02 -9.96 9.83
CA PRO A 87 -5.29 -11.21 9.67
C PRO A 87 -5.82 -12.02 8.48
N LEU A 88 -5.37 -11.66 7.28
CA LEU A 88 -5.72 -12.32 6.02
C LEU A 88 -4.62 -13.24 5.50
N ILE A 89 -3.36 -12.93 5.82
CA ILE A 89 -2.23 -13.70 5.31
C ILE A 89 -2.23 -15.06 6.00
N PRO A 90 -2.25 -16.18 5.26
CA PRO A 90 -2.23 -17.51 5.85
C PRO A 90 -0.88 -17.78 6.53
N PRO A 91 -0.77 -18.80 7.41
CA PRO A 91 0.50 -19.20 8.01
C PRO A 91 1.59 -19.58 7.01
N THR A 92 1.23 -19.98 5.79
CA THR A 92 2.17 -20.26 4.69
C THR A 92 2.82 -19.00 4.13
N GLY A 93 2.32 -17.81 4.50
CA GLY A 93 2.86 -16.52 4.12
C GLY A 93 2.38 -15.99 2.77
N LEU A 94 2.89 -14.81 2.41
CA LEU A 94 2.76 -14.14 1.12
C LEU A 94 4.16 -13.85 0.58
N ASP A 95 4.55 -14.57 -0.45
CA ASP A 95 5.91 -14.63 -1.01
C ASP A 95 6.18 -13.59 -2.11
N ARG A 96 5.13 -12.96 -2.64
CA ARG A 96 5.24 -11.94 -3.68
C ARG A 96 5.54 -10.56 -3.08
N PRO A 97 6.34 -9.70 -3.76
CA PRO A 97 6.79 -8.40 -3.24
C PRO A 97 5.68 -7.51 -2.66
N PHE A 98 5.94 -6.92 -1.49
CA PHE A 98 4.98 -6.08 -0.79
C PHE A 98 5.61 -4.83 -0.14
N LEU A 99 5.02 -3.66 -0.38
CA LEU A 99 5.46 -2.39 0.20
C LEU A 99 4.39 -1.81 1.13
N PHE A 100 4.75 -1.63 2.40
CA PHE A 100 4.02 -0.78 3.34
C PHE A 100 4.55 0.66 3.27
N LEU A 101 3.66 1.64 3.03
CA LEU A 101 3.98 3.07 3.01
C LEU A 101 2.97 3.85 3.85
N GLY A 102 3.34 4.29 5.04
CA GLY A 102 2.41 4.90 6.01
C GLY A 102 2.83 6.30 6.44
N ARG A 103 1.97 6.98 7.20
CA ARG A 103 2.35 8.22 7.92
C ARG A 103 3.10 7.91 9.22
N GLY A 104 4.05 8.77 9.56
CA GLY A 104 4.68 8.75 10.88
C GLY A 104 3.69 9.10 12.01
N GLY A 105 3.91 8.56 13.21
CA GLY A 105 3.02 8.74 14.36
C GLY A 105 1.70 7.95 14.26
N GLN A 106 1.66 6.93 13.40
CA GLN A 106 0.54 6.00 13.26
C GLN A 106 1.01 4.61 12.84
N TYR A 107 1.99 4.56 11.93
CA TYR A 107 2.51 3.34 11.35
C TYR A 107 4.00 3.15 11.59
N PHE A 108 4.65 3.92 12.47
CA PHE A 108 5.97 3.53 12.96
C PHE A 108 5.79 2.37 13.97
N PRO A 109 6.67 1.35 14.00
CA PRO A 109 6.54 0.26 14.95
C PRO A 109 6.40 0.75 16.40
N GLY A 110 5.31 0.35 17.07
CA GLY A 110 4.98 0.80 18.42
C GLY A 110 4.07 2.04 18.52
N ASP A 111 3.68 2.67 17.40
CA ASP A 111 2.76 3.83 17.39
C ASP A 111 1.31 3.47 17.82
N GLY A 112 0.99 2.19 18.01
CA GLY A 112 -0.30 1.72 18.48
C GLY A 112 -1.06 0.85 17.45
N PRO A 113 -2.40 0.76 17.55
CA PRO A 113 -3.17 -0.31 16.90
C PRO A 113 -3.00 -0.43 15.38
N ALA A 114 -2.75 0.69 14.69
CA ALA A 114 -2.53 0.66 13.25
C ALA A 114 -1.16 0.06 12.90
N ALA A 115 -0.10 0.46 13.60
CA ALA A 115 1.23 -0.14 13.47
C ALA A 115 1.22 -1.61 13.88
N ASP A 116 0.46 -1.99 14.91
CA ASP A 116 0.31 -3.38 15.36
C ASP A 116 -0.25 -4.28 14.24
N THR A 117 -1.15 -3.76 13.39
CA THR A 117 -1.64 -4.53 12.25
C THR A 117 -0.55 -4.83 11.22
N TRP A 118 0.38 -3.90 11.00
CA TRP A 118 1.51 -4.10 10.09
C TRP A 118 2.58 -4.98 10.72
N ALA A 119 2.86 -4.80 12.02
CA ALA A 119 3.78 -5.65 12.78
C ALA A 119 3.32 -7.12 12.80
N ARG A 120 2.01 -7.38 12.92
CA ARG A 120 1.42 -8.72 12.81
C ARG A 120 1.67 -9.34 11.44
N ASP A 121 1.47 -8.58 10.36
CA ASP A 121 1.58 -9.11 8.99
C ASP A 121 3.03 -9.25 8.52
N TRP A 122 3.92 -8.40 9.05
CA TRP A 122 5.34 -8.34 8.65
C TRP A 122 6.06 -9.70 8.63
N PRO A 123 5.98 -10.58 9.66
CA PRO A 123 6.61 -11.89 9.61
C PRO A 123 6.00 -12.84 8.56
N LEU A 124 4.74 -12.63 8.17
CA LEU A 124 4.04 -13.45 7.17
C LEU A 124 4.30 -13.00 5.73
N LEU A 125 4.85 -11.80 5.53
CA LEU A 125 5.41 -11.39 4.24
C LEU A 125 6.78 -12.08 4.07
N THR A 126 6.82 -13.15 3.29
CA THR A 126 8.02 -14.01 3.16
C THR A 126 8.89 -13.66 1.95
N GLY A 127 8.37 -12.83 1.06
CA GLY A 127 9.09 -12.28 -0.09
C GLY A 127 9.85 -10.99 0.20
N TRP A 128 10.18 -10.27 -0.89
CA TRP A 128 10.69 -8.90 -0.79
C TRP A 128 9.66 -8.02 -0.07
N LYS A 129 10.12 -7.28 0.94
CA LYS A 129 9.25 -6.40 1.73
C LYS A 129 9.98 -5.17 2.23
N HIS A 130 9.27 -4.04 2.25
CA HIS A 130 9.71 -2.81 2.91
C HIS A 130 8.57 -2.19 3.71
N TRP A 131 8.94 -1.56 4.81
CA TRP A 131 8.06 -0.77 5.65
C TRP A 131 8.62 0.63 5.74
N LEU A 132 7.91 1.58 5.13
CA LEU A 132 8.30 2.98 5.11
C LEU A 132 7.26 3.84 5.83
N VAL A 133 7.72 4.86 6.53
CA VAL A 133 6.85 5.92 7.07
C VAL A 133 7.29 7.29 6.60
N VAL A 134 6.32 8.18 6.37
CA VAL A 134 6.54 9.58 5.96
C VAL A 134 6.21 10.50 7.14
N ALA A 135 7.24 11.13 7.70
CA ALA A 135 7.09 12.12 8.76
C ALA A 135 6.32 13.35 8.26
N GLY A 136 5.46 13.92 9.12
CA GLY A 136 4.68 15.12 8.81
C GLY A 136 3.47 14.91 7.89
N ALA A 137 3.36 13.76 7.21
CA ALA A 137 2.18 13.41 6.42
C ALA A 137 0.96 13.11 7.30
N LYS A 138 -0.24 13.33 6.75
CA LYS A 138 -1.52 12.88 7.32
C LYS A 138 -2.21 11.91 6.37
N HIS A 139 -3.25 11.25 6.87
CA HIS A 139 -4.00 10.28 6.07
C HIS A 139 -4.39 10.76 4.66
N PRO A 140 -4.95 11.97 4.47
CA PRO A 140 -5.29 12.45 3.13
C PRO A 140 -4.08 12.85 2.27
N SER A 141 -2.90 13.05 2.85
CA SER A 141 -1.71 13.56 2.15
C SER A 141 -1.21 12.62 1.04
N PHE A 142 -1.54 11.33 1.10
CA PHE A 142 -1.20 10.33 0.09
C PHE A 142 -2.15 10.31 -1.13
N THR A 143 -3.07 11.27 -1.21
CA THR A 143 -4.05 11.42 -2.30
C THR A 143 -3.98 12.84 -2.86
N ASP A 144 -4.64 13.07 -3.99
CA ASP A 144 -4.74 14.41 -4.59
C ASP A 144 -5.42 15.43 -3.66
N LEU A 145 -6.12 14.98 -2.60
CA LEU A 145 -6.68 15.87 -1.59
C LEU A 145 -5.60 16.70 -0.88
N GLY A 146 -4.38 16.19 -0.71
CA GLY A 146 -3.27 16.96 -0.17
C GLY A 146 -2.93 18.17 -1.05
N LEU A 147 -2.76 17.93 -2.35
CA LEU A 147 -2.46 18.97 -3.32
C LEU A 147 -3.60 19.99 -3.46
N LEU A 148 -4.84 19.51 -3.56
CA LEU A 148 -6.02 20.37 -3.67
C LEU A 148 -6.21 21.22 -2.41
N ALA A 149 -5.99 20.65 -1.23
CA ALA A 149 -6.11 21.40 0.02
C ALA A 149 -5.09 22.54 0.11
N ASP A 150 -3.84 22.32 -0.30
CA ASP A 150 -2.83 23.39 -0.39
C ASP A 150 -3.29 24.50 -1.35
N GLN A 151 -3.80 24.14 -2.53
CA GLN A 151 -4.28 25.09 -3.53
C GLN A 151 -5.46 25.94 -3.04
N PHE A 152 -6.34 25.37 -2.22
CA PHE A 152 -7.49 26.06 -1.65
C PHE A 152 -7.22 26.67 -0.27
N GLY A 153 -5.98 26.61 0.24
CA GLY A 153 -5.64 27.11 1.58
C GLY A 153 -6.36 26.38 2.73
N MET A 154 -6.74 25.11 2.52
CA MET A 154 -7.44 24.30 3.51
C MET A 154 -6.45 23.53 4.39
N PRO A 155 -6.37 23.81 5.70
CA PRO A 155 -5.40 23.15 6.57
C PRO A 155 -5.79 21.69 6.83
N LEU A 156 -4.99 20.74 6.31
CA LEU A 156 -5.12 19.31 6.62
C LEU A 156 -4.39 18.88 7.91
N GLY A 157 -3.63 19.80 8.52
CA GLY A 157 -2.80 19.51 9.69
C GLY A 157 -1.56 18.67 9.38
N ALA A 158 -1.18 18.53 8.11
CA ALA A 158 0.11 17.97 7.70
C ALA A 158 1.21 19.01 7.83
N ALA A 159 2.43 18.57 8.18
CA ALA A 159 3.63 19.40 8.17
C ALA A 159 4.33 19.37 6.80
N THR A 160 4.06 18.35 5.99
CA THR A 160 4.50 18.27 4.59
C THR A 160 3.46 18.88 3.67
N SER A 161 3.91 19.60 2.63
CA SER A 161 3.00 20.06 1.57
C SER A 161 2.41 18.87 0.78
N GLY A 162 1.23 19.06 0.21
CA GLY A 162 0.57 18.12 -0.68
C GLY A 162 1.44 17.76 -1.88
N LEU A 163 2.09 18.74 -2.50
CA LEU A 163 3.04 18.48 -3.60
C LEU A 163 4.21 17.60 -3.16
N ARG A 164 4.76 17.82 -1.95
CA ARG A 164 5.87 17.03 -1.43
C ARG A 164 5.45 15.59 -1.12
N THR A 165 4.33 15.38 -0.43
CA THR A 165 3.84 14.01 -0.16
C THR A 165 3.43 13.29 -1.44
N MET A 166 2.84 13.98 -2.42
CA MET A 166 2.57 13.40 -3.74
C MET A 166 3.86 12.95 -4.44
N THR A 167 4.91 13.79 -4.40
CA THR A 167 6.23 13.48 -4.99
C THR A 167 6.85 12.25 -4.33
N ILE A 168 6.85 12.18 -2.99
CA ILE A 168 7.32 11.01 -2.24
C ILE A 168 6.50 9.76 -2.65
N THR A 169 5.17 9.84 -2.58
CA THR A 169 4.29 8.69 -2.87
C THR A 169 4.53 8.14 -4.27
N ARG A 170 4.59 9.01 -5.28
CA ARG A 170 4.85 8.62 -6.67
C ARG A 170 6.24 8.03 -6.84
N THR A 171 7.26 8.61 -6.22
CA THR A 171 8.65 8.17 -6.37
C THR A 171 8.85 6.76 -5.82
N TYR A 172 8.38 6.50 -4.60
CA TYR A 172 8.55 5.19 -3.97
C TYR A 172 7.68 4.11 -4.62
N LEU A 173 6.43 4.40 -4.97
CA LEU A 173 5.59 3.43 -5.68
C LEU A 173 6.16 3.11 -7.07
N ARG A 174 6.64 4.12 -7.81
CA ARG A 174 7.25 3.92 -9.13
C ARG A 174 8.50 3.06 -9.03
N ALA A 175 9.41 3.36 -8.11
CA ALA A 175 10.64 2.57 -7.94
C ALA A 175 10.34 1.13 -7.55
N PHE A 176 9.39 0.91 -6.62
CA PHE A 176 8.93 -0.42 -6.24
C PHE A 176 8.36 -1.21 -7.44
N PHE A 177 7.44 -0.62 -8.21
CA PHE A 177 6.86 -1.32 -9.35
C PHE A 177 7.83 -1.51 -10.52
N ASP A 178 8.70 -0.54 -10.79
CA ASP A 178 9.73 -0.67 -11.82
C ASP A 178 10.69 -1.83 -11.48
N GLN A 179 11.13 -1.92 -10.21
CA GLN A 179 11.99 -3.00 -9.72
C GLN A 179 11.37 -4.39 -9.90
N HIS A 180 10.09 -4.56 -9.57
CA HIS A 180 9.47 -5.89 -9.55
C HIS A 180 8.71 -6.28 -10.82
N LEU A 181 8.34 -5.32 -11.67
CA LEU A 181 7.52 -5.58 -12.85
C LEU A 181 8.22 -5.25 -14.17
N ARG A 182 9.27 -4.42 -14.18
CA ARG A 182 9.93 -3.97 -15.42
C ARG A 182 11.37 -4.43 -15.57
N GLY A 183 11.97 -5.02 -14.53
CA GLY A 183 13.30 -5.64 -14.59
C GLY A 183 14.45 -4.71 -14.98
N ALA A 184 14.26 -3.39 -14.90
CA ALA A 184 15.24 -2.41 -15.35
C ALA A 184 16.15 -1.96 -14.20
N GLN A 185 17.43 -1.78 -14.53
CA GLN A 185 18.42 -1.00 -13.78
C GLN A 185 17.88 0.43 -13.60
N GLN A 186 17.13 0.67 -12.54
CA GLN A 186 16.68 2.00 -12.12
C GLN A 186 17.15 2.20 -10.69
N THR A 187 17.21 3.47 -10.24
CA THR A 187 17.70 3.87 -8.92
C THR A 187 17.28 2.85 -7.86
N PRO A 188 18.24 2.17 -7.20
CA PRO A 188 17.93 1.19 -6.18
C PRO A 188 16.96 1.80 -5.18
N PHE A 189 15.89 1.07 -4.83
CA PHE A 189 14.85 1.53 -3.92
C PHE A 189 15.45 2.09 -2.60
N ASP A 190 16.56 1.50 -2.15
CA ASP A 190 17.29 1.90 -0.95
C ASP A 190 18.00 3.26 -1.05
N HIS A 191 18.32 3.73 -2.26
CA HIS A 191 19.00 5.01 -2.49
C HIS A 191 18.05 6.21 -2.46
N LEU A 192 16.73 5.99 -2.48
CA LEU A 192 15.74 7.07 -2.53
C LEU A 192 15.68 7.91 -1.26
N ASN A 193 16.12 7.39 -0.12
CA ASN A 193 16.00 8.08 1.16
C ASN A 193 16.87 9.36 1.24
N ALA A 194 17.95 9.45 0.47
CA ALA A 194 18.86 10.61 0.49
C ALA A 194 18.14 11.92 0.10
N ASP A 195 17.22 11.85 -0.86
CA ASP A 195 16.46 13.00 -1.35
C ASP A 195 15.10 13.19 -0.62
N HIS A 196 14.80 12.29 0.31
CA HIS A 196 13.52 12.24 1.04
C HIS A 196 13.75 12.09 2.55
N PRO A 197 14.25 13.14 3.24
CA PRO A 197 14.51 13.11 4.69
C PRO A 197 13.26 12.86 5.54
N GLU A 198 12.06 13.05 4.97
CA GLU A 198 10.79 12.72 5.61
C GLU A 198 10.54 11.21 5.70
N VAL A 199 11.18 10.42 4.84
CA VAL A 199 10.96 8.98 4.73
C VAL A 199 11.92 8.23 5.63
N ARG A 200 11.37 7.31 6.43
CA ARG A 200 12.15 6.42 7.29
C ARG A 200 11.83 4.98 6.95
N SER A 201 12.87 4.18 6.76
CA SER A 201 12.73 2.73 6.74
C SER A 201 12.54 2.23 8.16
N CYS A 202 11.58 1.34 8.34
CA CYS A 202 11.24 0.73 9.62
C CYS A 202 11.56 -0.76 9.55
N LEU A 203 12.13 -1.26 10.64
CA LEU A 203 12.07 -2.68 10.98
C LEU A 203 11.24 -2.74 12.27
N PRO A 204 10.25 -3.63 12.38
CA PRO A 204 9.65 -3.89 13.68
C PRO A 204 10.78 -4.29 14.65
N PRO A 205 10.71 -3.87 15.93
CA PRO A 205 11.71 -4.23 16.94
C PRO A 205 11.94 -5.74 16.91
N ASP A 206 13.20 -6.14 16.95
CA ASP A 206 13.68 -7.51 16.73
C ASP A 206 12.71 -8.58 17.27
N GLN A 207 12.09 -9.34 16.36
CA GLN A 207 11.80 -10.73 16.65
C GLN A 207 13.12 -11.48 16.44
N PRO A 208 13.52 -12.37 17.37
CA PRO A 208 14.86 -12.94 17.40
C PRO A 208 15.24 -13.47 16.04
N VAL A 209 16.39 -13.00 15.54
CA VAL A 209 17.06 -13.56 14.37
C VAL A 209 17.13 -15.06 14.61
N GLY A 210 16.39 -15.84 13.80
CA GLY A 210 16.55 -17.28 13.81
C GLY A 210 18.02 -17.55 13.53
N ASN A 211 18.74 -18.05 14.53
CA ASN A 211 20.12 -18.46 14.38
C ASN A 211 20.16 -19.50 13.27
N GLY A 212 20.59 -19.09 12.08
CA GLY A 212 21.10 -20.00 11.09
C GLY A 212 22.34 -20.65 11.68
N SER A 213 22.20 -21.91 12.09
CA SER A 213 23.32 -22.80 12.37
C SER A 213 23.17 -24.00 11.45
N ASN A 214 24.12 -24.11 10.51
CA ASN A 214 24.55 -25.23 9.67
C ASN A 214 23.56 -26.33 9.31
#